data_AF-A0A1M5L643-F1
#
_entry.id   AF-A0A1M5L643-F1
#
_cell.length_a   1.000
_cell.length_b   1.000
_cell.length_c   1.000
_cell.angle_alpha   90.00
_cell.angle_beta   90.00
_cell.angle_gamma   90.00
#
_symmetry.space_group_name_H-M   'P 1'
#
loop_
_entity.id
_entity.type
_entity.pdbx_description
1 polymer ?
#
loop_
_entity_poly.entity_id
_entity_poly.type
_entity_poly.pdbx_seq_one_letter_code
_entity_poly.pdbx_strand_id
1 'polypeptide(L)'
;MTYTLTAVLGVLAALVVDRYVTRRRLVTRRSFWLAYAIVLFFQLVVNGLLTGLEIVRYDPARIVGLRIAFAPVEDLLFGFAMVLLTLTTWVWAGSARAPSADGHAARRAGR
;
A
#
# COMPACT_ATOMS: atom_id res chain seq x y z
N MET A 1 -17.29 11.46 -10.62
CA MET A 1 -16.11 11.46 -9.74
C MET A 1 -14.89 11.14 -10.58
N THR A 2 -13.95 12.07 -10.69
CA THR A 2 -12.72 11.87 -11.48
C THR A 2 -11.87 10.81 -10.79
N TYR A 3 -11.37 9.83 -11.54
CA TYR A 3 -10.54 8.73 -11.01
C TYR A 3 -9.36 9.23 -10.17
N THR A 4 -8.76 10.34 -10.60
CA THR A 4 -7.72 11.09 -9.89
C THR A 4 -8.13 11.52 -8.49
N LEU A 5 -9.39 11.95 -8.28
CA LEU A 5 -9.87 12.37 -6.97
C LEU A 5 -9.89 11.18 -6.00
N THR A 6 -10.39 10.02 -6.46
CA THR A 6 -10.42 8.81 -5.65
C THR A 6 -9.01 8.31 -5.31
N ALA A 7 -8.08 8.36 -6.26
CA ALA A 7 -6.69 7.98 -6.02
C ALA A 7 -6.02 8.88 -4.96
N VAL A 8 -6.17 10.19 -5.08
CA VAL A 8 -5.63 11.16 -4.10
C VAL A 8 -6.25 10.96 -2.72
N LEU A 9 -7.58 10.83 -2.64
CA LEU A 9 -8.26 10.57 -1.37
C LEU A 9 -7.81 9.25 -0.74
N GLY A 10 -7.58 8.21 -1.54
CA GLY A 10 -7.05 6.93 -1.09
C GLY A 10 -5.67 7.07 -0.45
N VAL A 11 -4.75 7.80 -1.10
CA VAL A 11 -3.39 8.05 -0.57
C VAL A 11 -3.47 8.81 0.76
N LEU A 12 -4.27 9.88 0.81
CA LEU A 12 -4.44 10.68 2.04
C LEU A 12 -5.02 9.82 3.17
N ALA A 13 -6.04 9.01 2.89
CA ALA A 13 -6.61 8.10 3.87
C ALA A 13 -5.58 7.07 4.37
N ALA A 14 -4.80 6.46 3.49
CA ALA A 14 -3.76 5.49 3.85
C ALA A 14 -2.67 6.12 4.73
N LEU A 15 -2.24 7.35 4.42
CA LEU A 15 -1.29 8.10 5.23
C LEU A 15 -1.85 8.46 6.61
N VAL A 16 -3.12 8.86 6.68
CA VAL A 16 -3.81 9.15 7.94
C VAL A 16 -3.89 7.90 8.80
N VAL A 17 -4.22 6.75 8.22
CA VAL A 17 -4.27 5.47 8.94
C VAL A 17 -2.89 5.08 9.47
N ASP A 18 -1.86 5.06 8.62
CA ASP A 18 -0.49 4.69 9.03
C ASP A 18 0.03 5.61 10.15
N ARG A 19 -0.25 6.92 10.06
CA ARG A 19 0.30 7.90 10.99
C ARG A 19 -0.50 8.06 12.28
N TYR A 20 -1.83 8.10 12.21
CA TYR A 20 -2.68 8.48 13.36
C TYR A 20 -3.41 7.30 13.99
N VAL A 21 -3.89 6.36 13.18
CA VAL A 21 -4.62 5.18 13.67
C VAL A 21 -3.63 4.14 14.17
N THR A 22 -2.72 3.72 13.29
CA THR A 22 -1.76 2.67 13.61
C THR A 22 -0.52 3.19 14.32
N ARG A 23 -0.17 4.47 14.09
CA ARG A 23 1.03 5.14 14.60
C ARG A 23 2.34 4.40 14.29
N ARG A 24 2.37 3.63 13.20
CA ARG A 24 3.51 2.78 12.85
C ARG A 24 4.56 3.49 12.00
N ARG A 25 4.14 4.54 11.27
CA ARG A 25 5.00 5.37 10.41
C ARG A 25 5.78 4.50 9.42
N LEU A 26 5.14 3.52 8.79
CA LEU A 26 5.79 2.61 7.83
C LEU A 26 6.47 3.39 6.71
N VAL A 27 5.87 4.49 6.27
CA VAL A 27 6.41 5.35 5.20
C VAL A 27 7.77 5.95 5.55
N THR A 28 8.13 6.05 6.84
CA THR A 28 9.47 6.52 7.25
C THR A 28 10.55 5.43 7.26
N ARG A 29 10.19 4.17 7.03
CA ARG A 29 11.12 3.04 7.10
C ARG A 29 11.69 2.69 5.73
N ARG A 30 13.00 2.49 5.63
CA ARG A 30 13.68 2.07 4.38
C ARG A 30 13.18 0.73 3.85
N SER A 31 12.83 -0.20 4.75
CA SER A 31 12.30 -1.52 4.36
C SER A 31 10.96 -1.43 3.62
N PHE A 32 10.11 -0.46 3.97
CA PHE A 32 8.85 -0.21 3.26
C PHE A 32 9.12 0.21 1.81
N TRP A 33 10.06 1.15 1.60
CA TRP A 33 10.41 1.62 0.27
C TRP A 33 11.05 0.54 -0.60
N LEU A 34 11.86 -0.36 -0.02
CA LEU A 34 12.39 -1.51 -0.76
C LEU A 34 11.28 -2.46 -1.21
N ALA A 35 10.36 -2.81 -0.32
CA ALA A 35 9.22 -3.66 -0.65
C ALA A 35 8.31 -2.99 -1.70
N TYR A 36 8.02 -1.70 -1.52
CA TYR A 36 7.21 -0.94 -2.46
C TYR A 36 7.90 -0.81 -3.83
N ALA A 37 9.22 -0.66 -3.91
CA ALA A 37 9.94 -0.64 -5.18
C ALA A 37 9.79 -1.93 -5.97
N ILE A 38 9.80 -3.09 -5.29
CA ILE A 38 9.54 -4.40 -5.93
C ILE A 38 8.11 -4.44 -6.47
N VAL A 39 7.13 -4.03 -5.66
CA VAL A 39 5.71 -3.99 -6.09
C VAL A 39 5.54 -3.03 -7.28
N LEU A 40 6.13 -1.85 -7.22
CA LEU A 40 6.07 -0.86 -8.29
C LEU A 40 6.70 -1.38 -9.59
N PHE A 41 7.83 -2.08 -9.51
CA PHE A 41 8.46 -2.70 -10.68
C PHE A 41 7.50 -3.67 -11.37
N PHE A 42 6.93 -4.63 -10.63
CA PHE A 42 5.97 -5.58 -11.19
C PHE A 42 4.68 -4.92 -11.66
N GLN A 43 4.20 -3.89 -10.95
CA GLN A 43 3.03 -3.11 -11.35
C GLN A 43 3.26 -2.45 -12.71
N LEU A 44 4.42 -1.81 -12.92
CA LEU A 44 4.77 -1.19 -14.20
C LEU A 44 4.95 -2.21 -15.31
N VAL A 45 5.58 -3.36 -15.04
CA VAL A 45 5.76 -4.44 -16.03
C VAL A 45 4.40 -4.97 -16.48
N VAL A 46 3.52 -5.31 -15.54
CA VAL A 46 2.19 -5.87 -15.84
C VAL A 46 1.31 -4.84 -16.51
N ASN A 47 1.25 -3.61 -15.99
CA ASN A 47 0.46 -2.54 -16.60
C ASN A 47 0.97 -2.18 -18.00
N GLY A 48 2.30 -2.12 -18.18
CA GLY A 48 2.91 -1.88 -19.48
C GLY A 48 2.61 -3.00 -20.48
N LEU A 49 2.67 -4.27 -20.05
CA LEU A 49 2.35 -5.42 -20.89
C LEU A 49 0.86 -5.44 -21.27
N LEU A 50 -0.05 -5.28 -20.31
CA LEU A 50 -1.50 -5.30 -20.54
C LEU A 50 -1.97 -4.15 -21.42
N THR A 51 -1.38 -2.96 -21.25
CA THR A 51 -1.66 -1.79 -22.08
C THR A 51 -1.04 -1.95 -23.48
N GLY A 52 0.16 -2.51 -23.56
CA GLY A 52 0.86 -2.79 -24.82
C GLY A 52 0.21 -3.87 -25.67
N LEU A 53 -0.52 -4.81 -25.05
CA LEU A 53 -1.31 -5.84 -25.73
C LEU A 53 -2.71 -5.36 -26.16
N GLU A 54 -3.05 -4.08 -25.95
CA GLU A 54 -4.39 -3.49 -26.17
C GLU A 54 -5.56 -4.21 -25.45
N ILE A 55 -5.27 -5.11 -24.51
CA ILE A 55 -6.29 -5.84 -23.73
C ILE A 55 -7.03 -4.88 -22.80
N VAL A 56 -6.34 -3.84 -22.31
CA VAL A 56 -6.93 -2.79 -21.46
C VAL A 56 -6.87 -1.45 -22.22
N ARG A 57 -8.01 -1.04 -22.79
CA ARG A 57 -8.18 0.28 -23.39
C ARG A 57 -8.73 1.25 -22.33
N TYR A 58 -7.89 2.17 -21.86
CA TYR A 58 -8.35 3.26 -21.02
C TYR A 58 -8.98 4.37 -21.87
N ASP A 59 -10.17 4.81 -21.48
CA ASP A 59 -10.88 5.91 -22.12
C ASP A 59 -10.13 7.24 -21.90
N PRO A 60 -9.64 7.91 -22.96
CA PRO A 60 -8.88 9.15 -22.84
C PRO A 60 -9.66 10.31 -22.19
N ALA A 61 -11.00 10.24 -22.10
CA ALA A 61 -11.82 11.28 -21.49
C ALA A 61 -11.81 11.29 -19.94
N ARG A 62 -11.21 10.28 -19.28
CA ARG A 62 -11.29 10.07 -17.82
C ARG A 62 -9.95 10.15 -17.08
N ILE A 63 -8.86 10.43 -17.80
CA ILE A 63 -7.48 10.36 -17.30
C ILE A 63 -6.83 11.75 -17.45
N VAL A 64 -6.04 12.20 -16.48
CA VAL A 64 -5.31 13.48 -16.55
C VAL A 64 -4.07 13.34 -17.44
N GLY A 65 -4.17 12.80 -18.66
CA GLY A 65 -3.15 12.84 -19.74
C GLY A 65 -1.71 12.36 -19.47
N LEU A 66 -1.30 12.14 -18.23
CA LEU A 66 0.06 11.90 -17.78
C LEU A 66 0.23 10.39 -17.59
N ARG A 67 1.03 9.80 -18.46
CA ARG A 67 1.31 8.36 -18.47
C ARG A 67 2.77 8.15 -18.08
N ILE A 68 3.00 7.30 -17.08
CA ILE A 68 4.34 6.79 -16.78
C ILE A 68 4.37 5.34 -17.26
N ALA A 69 5.27 5.03 -18.19
CA ALA A 69 5.37 3.70 -18.82
C ALA A 69 4.02 3.16 -19.32
N PHE A 70 3.27 3.99 -20.07
CA PHE A 70 1.95 3.68 -20.64
C PHE A 70 0.78 3.54 -19.63
N ALA A 71 1.04 3.52 -18.32
CA ALA A 71 0.00 3.46 -17.28
C ALA A 71 -0.40 4.87 -16.77
N PRO A 72 -1.68 5.10 -16.41
CA PRO A 72 -2.11 6.32 -15.73
C PRO A 72 -1.38 6.53 -14.40
N VAL A 73 -0.89 7.73 -14.12
CA VAL A 73 -0.22 8.08 -12.84
C VAL A 73 -1.15 7.83 -11.64
N GLU A 74 -2.45 7.95 -11.85
CA GLU A 74 -3.47 7.68 -10.85
C GLU A 74 -3.46 6.22 -10.36
N ASP A 75 -3.08 5.26 -11.19
CA ASP A 75 -3.02 3.84 -10.82
C ASP A 75 -1.81 3.54 -9.91
N LEU A 76 -0.72 4.30 -10.06
CA LEU A 76 0.43 4.23 -9.16
C LEU A 76 0.06 4.78 -7.77
N LEU A 77 -0.68 5.89 -7.74
CA LEU A 77 -1.19 6.49 -6.49
C LEU A 77 -2.17 5.54 -5.78
N PHE A 78 -3.10 4.94 -6.53
CA PHE A 78 -4.04 3.98 -5.97
C PHE A 78 -3.34 2.71 -5.47
N GLY A 79 -2.40 2.16 -6.27
CA GLY A 79 -1.55 1.04 -5.87
C GLY A 79 -0.77 1.33 -4.59
N PHE A 80 -0.16 2.52 -4.48
CA PHE A 80 0.51 2.97 -3.26
C PHE A 80 -0.43 2.97 -2.04
N ALA A 81 -1.62 3.55 -2.18
CA ALA A 81 -2.61 3.61 -1.11
C ALA A 81 -3.00 2.21 -0.61
N MET A 82 -3.26 1.27 -1.54
CA MET A 82 -3.60 -0.10 -1.20
C MET A 82 -2.47 -0.84 -0.47
N VAL A 83 -1.23 -0.70 -0.95
CA VAL A 83 -0.07 -1.35 -0.32
C VAL A 83 0.15 -0.80 1.09
N LEU A 84 0.15 0.52 1.25
CA LEU A 84 0.35 1.16 2.55
C LEU A 84 -0.75 0.78 3.54
N LEU A 85 -2.02 0.84 3.11
CA LEU A 85 -3.16 0.52 3.97
C LEU A 85 -3.14 -0.96 4.40
N THR A 86 -2.85 -1.87 3.47
CA THR A 86 -2.72 -3.31 3.76
C THR A 86 -1.62 -3.58 4.77
N LEU A 87 -0.42 -3.03 4.56
CA LEU A 87 0.71 -3.29 5.44
C LEU A 87 0.52 -2.69 6.84
N THR A 88 0.01 -1.45 6.93
CA THR A 88 -0.20 -0.83 8.23
C THR A 88 -1.26 -1.57 9.05
N THR A 89 -2.38 -1.97 8.42
CA THR A 89 -3.44 -2.73 9.09
C THR A 89 -2.99 -4.13 9.49
N TRP A 90 -2.19 -4.81 8.65
CA TRP A 90 -1.61 -6.12 8.95
C TRP A 90 -0.70 -6.07 10.19
N VAL A 91 0.25 -5.12 10.22
CA VAL A 91 1.19 -4.97 11.34
C VAL A 91 0.45 -4.62 12.63
N TRP A 92 -0.61 -3.81 12.53
CA TRP A 92 -1.48 -3.50 13.66
C TRP A 92 -2.16 -4.74 14.24
N ALA A 93 -2.86 -5.50 13.39
CA ALA A 93 -3.60 -6.67 13.79
C ALA A 93 -2.69 -7.76 14.38
N GLY A 94 -1.49 -7.93 13.80
CA GLY A 94 -0.49 -8.87 14.33
C GLY A 94 0.04 -8.47 15.71
N SER A 95 0.21 -7.17 15.96
CA SER A 95 0.69 -6.69 17.26
C SER A 95 -0.35 -6.78 18.38
N ALA A 96 -1.64 -6.67 18.06
CA ALA A 96 -2.72 -6.81 19.03
C ALA A 96 -2.89 -8.27 19.51
N ARG A 97 -2.36 -9.24 18.77
CA ARG A 97 -2.49 -10.68 19.04
C ARG A 97 -1.24 -11.31 19.64
N ALA A 98 -0.18 -10.54 19.88
CA ALA A 98 1.02 -11.05 20.53
C ALA A 98 0.66 -11.48 21.96
N PRO A 99 0.82 -12.77 22.34
CA PRO A 99 0.55 -13.20 23.71
C PRO A 99 1.44 -12.42 24.66
N SER A 100 0.85 -11.76 25.65
CA SER A 100 1.58 -11.14 26.75
C SER A 100 2.55 -12.18 27.32
N ALA A 101 3.85 -11.87 27.36
CA ALA A 101 4.91 -12.77 27.80
C ALA A 101 4.78 -13.22 29.28
N ASP A 102 3.75 -12.76 29.97
CA ASP A 102 3.46 -12.98 31.39
C ASP A 102 3.20 -14.45 31.73
N GLY A 103 2.77 -15.28 30.75
CA GLY A 103 2.52 -16.71 30.98
C GLY A 103 3.77 -17.59 31.14
N HIS A 104 4.94 -17.12 30.67
CA HIS A 104 6.19 -17.91 30.72
C HIS A 104 6.95 -17.72 32.04
N ALA A 105 6.80 -16.56 32.70
CA ALA A 105 7.41 -16.29 34.01
C ALA A 105 6.70 -17.05 35.15
N ALA A 106 5.37 -17.13 35.11
CA ALA A 106 4.58 -17.85 36.12
C ALA A 106 4.87 -19.37 36.15
N ARG A 107 5.27 -19.96 35.02
CA ARG A 107 5.64 -21.39 34.93
C ARG A 107 7.04 -21.72 35.42
N ARG A 108 7.93 -20.72 35.54
CA ARG A 108 9.30 -20.91 36.06
C ARG A 108 9.43 -20.64 37.56
N ALA A 109 8.53 -19.85 38.14
CA ALA A 109 8.53 -19.54 39.57
C ALA A 109 7.87 -20.64 40.44
N GLY A 110 7.20 -21.62 39.84
CA GLY A 110 6.54 -22.74 40.53
C GLY A 110 7.28 -24.08 40.44
N ARG A 111 8.59 -24.08 40.13
CA ARG A 111 9.45 -25.26 40.11
C ARG A 111 10.65 -25.07 41.02
#